data_AF-A0AAT9GAW1-F1
#
_entry.id   AF-A0AAT9GAW1-F1
#
_cell.length_a   1.000
_cell.length_b   1.000
_cell.length_c   1.000
_cell.angle_alpha   90.00
_cell.angle_beta   90.00
_cell.angle_gamma   90.00
#
_symmetry.space_group_name_H-M   'P 1'
#
loop_
_entity.id
_entity.type
_entity.pdbx_description
1 polymer ?
#
loop_
_entity_poly.entity_id
_entity_poly.type
_entity_poly.pdbx_seq_one_letter_code
_entity_poly.pdbx_strand_id
1 'polypeptide(L)' 'MTWKVEFDFKAVKEFRKLDKTSQGLISNYFKNKVLRCSHPKDLGKSMQYDYVRLWRYRIGKYRIIKIFRYF' A
#
# COMPACT_ATOMS: atom_id res chain seq x y z
N MET A 1 0.40 10.33 15.04
CA MET A 1 1.09 10.65 13.77
C MET A 1 0.18 10.26 12.62
N THR A 2 -0.01 11.13 11.64
CA THR A 2 -0.90 10.89 10.49
C THR A 2 -0.05 10.63 9.26
N TRP A 3 -0.04 9.39 8.76
CA TRP A 3 0.67 9.04 7.54
C TRP A 3 -0.07 9.57 6.31
N LYS A 4 0.65 10.06 5.29
CA LYS A 4 0.07 10.38 3.98
C LYS A 4 0.28 9.21 3.01
N VAL A 5 -0.71 8.97 2.16
CA VAL A 5 -0.62 8.00 1.06
C VAL A 5 -0.73 8.76 -0.25
N GLU A 6 0.27 8.56 -1.11
CA GLU A 6 0.31 9.12 -2.45
C GLU A 6 0.45 7.96 -3.44
N PHE A 7 -0.24 8.07 -4.57
CA PHE A 7 -0.22 7.06 -5.62
C PHE A 7 0.62 7.53 -6.79
N ASP A 8 1.50 6.65 -7.27
CA ASP A 8 2.14 6.83 -8.57
C ASP A 8 1.08 6.77 -9.68
N PHE A 9 1.28 7.52 -10.76
CA PHE A 9 0.43 7.49 -11.94
C PHE A 9 0.23 6.07 -12.50
N LYS A 10 1.28 5.24 -12.50
CA LYS A 10 1.19 3.82 -12.89
C LYS A 10 0.29 3.04 -11.94
N ALA A 11 0.44 3.26 -10.63
CA ALA A 11 -0.38 2.62 -9.61
C ALA A 11 -1.87 3.00 -9.75
N VAL A 12 -2.17 4.26 -10.06
CA VAL A 12 -3.55 4.71 -10.33
C VAL A 12 -4.14 3.98 -11.54
N LYS A 13 -3.37 3.85 -12.62
CA LYS A 13 -3.82 3.13 -13.83
C LYS A 13 -4.08 1.66 -13.55
N GLU A 14 -3.18 0.97 -12.86
CA GLU A 14 -3.34 -0.45 -12.49
C GLU A 14 -4.52 -0.65 -11.55
N PHE A 15 -4.67 0.22 -10.55
CA PHE A 15 -5.78 0.18 -9.62
C PHE A 15 -7.14 0.34 -10.32
N ARG A 16 -7.24 1.26 -11.29
CA ARG A 16 -8.47 1.47 -12.06
C ARG A 16 -8.86 0.30 -12.95
N LYS A 17 -7.92 -0.61 -13.29
CA LYS A 17 -8.21 -1.83 -14.06
C LYS A 17 -8.88 -2.92 -13.23
N LEU A 18 -8.84 -2.81 -11.90
CA LEU A 18 -9.49 -3.76 -11.00
C LEU A 18 -11.01 -3.57 -11.04
N ASP A 19 -11.76 -4.61 -10.70
CA ASP A 19 -13.20 -4.49 -10.48
C ASP A 19 -13.51 -3.62 -9.25
N LYS A 20 -14.75 -3.12 -9.16
CA LYS A 20 -15.16 -2.20 -8.08
C LYS A 20 -15.00 -2.81 -6.68
N THR A 21 -15.24 -4.11 -6.53
CA THR A 21 -15.14 -4.80 -5.24
C THR A 21 -13.69 -4.82 -4.78
N SER A 22 -12.77 -5.18 -5.66
CA SER A 22 -11.32 -5.20 -5.40
C SER A 22 -10.76 -3.81 -5.09
N GLN A 23 -11.20 -2.79 -5.85
CA GLN A 23 -10.87 -1.39 -5.57
C GLN A 23 -11.32 -0.97 -4.17
N GLY A 24 -12.56 -1.32 -3.79
CA GLY A 24 -13.11 -1.04 -2.47
C GLY A 24 -12.34 -1.73 -1.35
N LEU A 25 -12.00 -3.01 -1.55
CA LEU A 25 -11.26 -3.83 -0.58
C LEU A 25 -9.88 -3.23 -0.27
N ILE A 26 -9.15 -2.85 -1.32
CA ILE A 26 -7.85 -2.17 -1.17
C ILE A 26 -8.00 -0.81 -0.50
N SER A 27 -8.96 0.02 -0.96
CA SER A 27 -9.17 1.36 -0.42
C SER A 27 -9.50 1.34 1.07
N ASN A 28 -10.39 0.42 1.48
CA ASN A 28 -10.79 0.24 2.87
C ASN A 28 -9.62 -0.23 3.74
N TYR A 29 -8.76 -1.11 3.23
CA TYR A 29 -7.57 -1.55 3.96
C TYR A 29 -6.63 -0.37 4.26
N PHE A 30 -6.39 0.52 3.30
CA PHE A 30 -5.55 1.70 3.55
C PHE A 30 -6.19 2.66 4.54
N LYS A 31 -7.46 2.99 4.35
CA LYS A 31 -8.19 3.93 5.22
C LYS A 31 -8.31 3.43 6.66
N ASN A 32 -8.61 2.15 6.85
CA ASN A 32 -8.94 1.60 8.16
C ASN A 32 -7.76 0.96 8.88
N LYS A 33 -6.74 0.49 8.16
CA LYS A 33 -5.55 -0.13 8.77
C LYS A 33 -4.31 0.74 8.61
N VAL A 34 -3.87 0.98 7.38
CA VAL A 34 -2.56 1.61 7.12
C VAL A 34 -2.49 3.03 7.67
N LEU A 35 -3.48 3.88 7.38
CA LEU A 35 -3.50 5.29 7.80
C LEU A 35 -3.71 5.47 9.31
N ARG A 36 -4.31 4.48 9.98
CA ARG A 36 -4.59 4.50 11.42
C ARG A 36 -3.51 3.81 12.25
N CYS A 37 -2.57 3.12 11.60
CA CYS A 37 -1.50 2.43 12.28
C CYS A 37 -0.37 3.40 12.66
N SER A 38 0.13 3.30 13.88
CA SER A 38 1.34 4.02 14.32
C SER A 38 2.55 3.61 13.48
N HIS A 39 2.70 2.30 13.25
CA HIS A 39 3.83 1.71 12.53
C HIS A 39 3.33 0.92 11.30
N PRO A 40 2.93 1.59 10.20
CA PRO A 40 2.39 0.94 9.00
C PRO A 40 3.37 -0.01 8.30
N LYS A 41 4.66 0.01 8.67
CA LYS A 41 5.65 -0.97 8.20
C LYS A 41 5.35 -2.38 8.73
N ASP A 42 4.71 -2.50 9.88
CA ASP A 42 4.41 -3.78 10.54
C ASP A 42 3.27 -4.54 9.84
N LEU A 43 2.41 -3.81 9.13
CA LEU A 43 1.31 -4.38 8.33
C LEU A 43 1.80 -5.02 7.02
N GLY A 44 3.08 -4.86 6.67
CA GLY A 44 3.68 -5.37 5.45
C GLY A 44 5.00 -6.07 5.70
N LYS A 45 5.68 -6.44 4.62
CA LYS A 45 7.06 -6.97 4.67
C LYS A 45 7.97 -6.13 3.80
N SER A 46 9.19 -5.90 4.26
CA SER A 46 10.25 -5.37 3.41
C SER A 46 10.54 -6.34 2.28
N MET A 47 10.89 -5.79 1.12
CA MET A 47 11.45 -6.57 0.03
C MET A 47 12.96 -6.74 0.25
N GLN A 48 13.53 -7.81 -0.30
CA GLN A 48 14.95 -8.16 -0.14
C GLN A 48 15.76 -7.71 -1.37
N TYR A 49 17.10 -7.82 -1.27
CA TYR A 49 18.06 -7.51 -2.33
C TYR A 49 17.91 -6.08 -2.83
N ASP A 50 17.82 -5.85 -4.14
CA ASP A 50 17.79 -4.51 -4.74
C ASP A 50 16.54 -3.69 -4.37
N TYR A 51 15.59 -4.28 -3.65
CA TYR A 51 14.31 -3.69 -3.31
C TYR A 51 14.16 -3.33 -1.82
N VAL A 52 15.23 -3.22 -1.04
CA VAL A 52 15.17 -2.97 0.44
C VAL A 52 14.28 -1.77 0.82
N ARG A 53 14.15 -0.77 -0.04
CA ARG A 53 13.32 0.44 0.21
C ARG A 53 11.83 0.23 -0.06
N LEU A 54 11.46 -0.90 -0.67
CA LEU A 54 10.09 -1.24 -1.00
C LEU A 54 9.46 -2.12 0.09
N TRP A 55 8.22 -1.80 0.40
CA TRP A 55 7.35 -2.55 1.28
C TRP A 55 6.21 -3.16 0.49
N ARG A 56 5.87 -4.40 0.83
CA ARG A 56 4.75 -5.12 0.25
C ARG A 56 3.64 -5.34 1.27
N TYR A 57 2.45 -4.84 0.96
CA TYR A 57 1.20 -5.18 1.65
C TYR A 57 0.49 -6.32 0.92
N ARG A 58 -0.01 -7.31 1.67
CA ARG A 58 -0.88 -8.36 1.14
C ARG A 58 -2.32 -8.08 1.56
N ILE A 59 -3.19 -7.85 0.58
CA ILE A 59 -4.60 -7.57 0.80
C ILE A 59 -5.41 -8.59 0.00
N GLY A 60 -5.80 -9.68 0.66
CA GLY A 60 -6.41 -10.83 -0.02
C GLY A 60 -5.47 -11.41 -1.09
N LYS A 61 -5.92 -11.38 -2.35
CA LYS A 61 -5.15 -11.83 -3.53
C LYS A 61 -4.21 -10.76 -4.10
N TYR A 62 -4.32 -9.51 -3.65
CA TYR A 62 -3.56 -8.38 -4.18
C TYR A 62 -2.27 -8.13 -3.39
N ARG A 63 -1.24 -7.67 -4.10
CA ARG A 63 0.04 -7.23 -3.53
C ARG A 63 0.23 -5.78 -3.91
N ILE A 64 0.46 -4.94 -2.91
CA ILE A 64 0.70 -3.51 -3.13
C ILE A 64 2.12 -3.20 -2.71
N ILE A 65 2.86 -2.61 -3.63
CA ILE A 65 4.24 -2.22 -3.46
C ILE A 65 4.26 -0.72 -3.18
N LYS A 66 4.97 -0.32 -2.13
CA LYS A 66 5.08 1.07 -1.69
C LYS A 66 6.51 1.37 -1.27
N ILE A 67 6.95 2.62 -1.46
CA ILE A 67 8.14 3.15 -0.81
C ILE A 67 7.75 4.02 0.39
N PHE A 68 8.53 3.94 1.47
CA PHE A 68 8.42 4.87 2.59
C PHE A 68 9.39 6.03 2.36
N ARG A 69 8.86 7.25 2.34
CA ARG A 69 9.66 8.48 2.34
C ARG A 69 9.47 9.14 3.70
N TYR A 70 10.59 9.48 4.34
CA TYR A 70 10.61 10.35 5.51
C TYR A 70 10.82 11.76 4.98
N PHE A 71 9.92 12.67 5.33
CA PHE A 71 10.07 14.09 5.08
C PHE A 71 10.78 14.73 6.27
#